data_AF-A0A7W8YM22-F1
#
_entry.id   AF-A0A7W8YM22-F1
#
_cell.length_a   1.000
_cell.length_b   1.000
_cell.length_c   1.000
_cell.angle_alpha   90.00
_cell.angle_beta   90.00
_cell.angle_gamma   90.00
#
_symmetry.space_group_name_H-M   'P 1'
#
loop_
_entity.id
_entity.type
_entity.pdbx_description
1 polymer ?
#
loop_
_entity_poly.entity_id
_entity_poly.type
_entity_poly.pdbx_seq_one_letter_code
_entity_poly.pdbx_strand_id
1 'polypeptide(L)'
;MRFGLASDQFDQEKDPPGTHRQAGKLREPGEPYADDSIGGTPEGDRHTEAGLRYEDHARLRMKARRENLYPKGAKVGMEDDLSTATPEFLQWRKQEIQQQLIATCDTHATDHSTILTNPMHAERVLAYDVAVGVSHISEKAMRNLRVIADWRLLKELEKNGNPNRIFHEYFKLGLFKKMPLLEWVQSHGSTGAMPVEIVDERTYQRPQDTN
;
A
#
# COMPACT_ATOMS: atom_id res chain seq x y z
N MET A 1 -3.41 -19.05 -5.83
CA MET A 1 -3.28 -19.09 -7.30
C MET A 1 -2.22 -18.08 -7.65
N ARG A 2 -1.03 -18.55 -8.00
CA ARG A 2 0.09 -17.73 -8.49
C ARG A 2 0.45 -18.26 -9.86
N PHE A 3 0.50 -17.38 -10.87
CA PHE A 3 0.72 -17.75 -12.27
C PHE A 3 -0.19 -18.90 -12.79
N GLY A 4 -1.45 -18.92 -12.33
CA GLY A 4 -2.41 -19.96 -12.71
C GLY A 4 -2.31 -21.29 -11.94
N LEU A 5 -1.39 -21.41 -10.98
CA LEU A 5 -1.21 -22.60 -10.15
C LEU A 5 -1.80 -22.41 -8.76
N ALA A 6 -2.67 -23.33 -8.34
CA ALA A 6 -3.22 -23.36 -7.00
C ALA A 6 -2.15 -23.85 -6.01
N SER A 7 -2.05 -23.20 -4.86
CA SER A 7 -1.16 -23.61 -3.77
C SER A 7 -2.01 -23.79 -2.52
N ASP A 8 -1.64 -24.79 -1.73
CA ASP A 8 -2.30 -25.15 -0.48
C ASP A 8 -1.94 -24.18 0.67
N GLN A 9 -0.89 -23.37 0.50
CA GLN A 9 -0.48 -22.35 1.46
C GLN A 9 -1.11 -21.00 1.08
N PHE A 10 -1.86 -20.45 2.04
CA PHE A 10 -2.61 -19.20 1.91
C PHE A 10 -1.70 -17.97 1.94
N ASP A 11 -0.64 -18.04 2.75
CA ASP A 11 0.38 -17.01 2.88
C ASP A 11 1.57 -17.42 2.01
N GLN A 12 1.50 -17.08 0.73
CA GLN A 12 2.68 -17.18 -0.10
C GLN A 12 3.61 -16.05 0.32
N GLU A 13 4.52 -16.40 1.23
CA GLU A 13 5.74 -15.67 1.57
C GLU A 13 6.17 -14.76 0.43
N LYS A 14 6.51 -13.49 0.75
CA LYS A 14 7.15 -12.48 -0.12
C LYS A 14 6.85 -12.70 -1.62
N ASP A 15 5.94 -11.92 -2.20
CA ASP A 15 5.70 -11.94 -3.64
C ASP A 15 6.52 -10.84 -4.34
N PRO A 16 7.81 -11.05 -4.61
CA PRO A 16 8.61 -10.01 -5.20
C PRO A 16 8.16 -9.80 -6.66
N PRO A 17 7.91 -8.55 -7.07
CA PRO A 17 7.49 -8.20 -8.43
C PRO A 17 8.40 -8.74 -9.53
N GLY A 18 9.68 -9.04 -9.25
CA GLY A 18 10.57 -9.65 -10.24
C GLY A 18 10.16 -11.07 -10.66
N THR A 19 9.37 -11.78 -9.86
CA THR A 19 8.81 -13.09 -10.24
C THR A 19 7.74 -12.98 -11.33
N HIS A 20 7.10 -11.81 -11.49
CA HIS A 20 6.08 -11.58 -12.52
C HIS A 20 6.63 -11.59 -13.95
N ARG A 21 7.97 -11.56 -14.10
CA ARG A 21 8.64 -11.69 -15.39
C ARG A 21 8.34 -13.06 -16.02
N GLN A 22 8.21 -13.07 -17.34
CA GLN A 22 7.94 -14.27 -18.12
C GLN A 22 9.09 -15.27 -17.98
N ALA A 23 8.78 -16.47 -17.50
CA ALA A 23 9.74 -17.55 -17.40
C ALA A 23 10.26 -17.98 -18.79
N GLY A 24 11.58 -18.18 -18.91
CA GLY A 24 12.22 -18.68 -20.14
C GLY A 24 12.24 -17.72 -21.34
N LYS A 25 11.85 -16.45 -21.16
CA LYS A 25 11.93 -15.43 -22.22
C LYS A 25 13.37 -15.01 -22.46
N LEU A 26 13.83 -15.09 -23.72
CA LEU A 26 15.11 -14.52 -24.13
C LEU A 26 15.04 -12.98 -24.05
N ARG A 27 15.98 -12.37 -23.33
CA ARG A 27 16.05 -10.92 -23.13
C ARG A 27 17.38 -10.40 -23.68
N GLU A 28 17.33 -9.25 -24.33
CA GLU A 28 18.54 -8.66 -24.92
C GLU A 28 19.49 -8.13 -23.82
N PRO A 29 20.81 -8.28 -24.00
CA PRO A 29 21.78 -7.69 -23.10
C PRO A 29 21.58 -6.18 -22.97
N GLY A 30 21.39 -5.70 -21.75
CA GLY A 30 21.14 -4.28 -21.47
C GLY A 30 19.67 -3.94 -21.18
N GLU A 31 18.72 -4.84 -21.47
CA GLU A 31 17.33 -4.67 -21.03
C GLU A 31 17.26 -4.66 -19.48
N PRO A 32 16.46 -3.77 -18.86
CA PRO A 32 16.39 -3.67 -17.40
C PRO A 32 15.96 -4.95 -16.67
N TYR A 33 15.21 -5.82 -17.35
CA TYR A 33 14.68 -7.08 -16.80
C TYR A 33 15.52 -8.31 -17.14
N ALA A 34 16.63 -8.14 -17.88
CA ALA A 34 17.44 -9.24 -18.40
C ALA A 34 18.15 -10.06 -17.31
N ASP A 35 18.40 -9.47 -16.14
CA ASP A 35 19.11 -10.14 -15.05
C ASP A 35 18.12 -10.86 -14.13
N ASP A 36 18.02 -12.17 -14.30
CA ASP A 36 17.12 -13.03 -13.53
C ASP A 36 17.50 -13.15 -12.04
N SER A 37 18.71 -12.71 -11.64
CA SER A 37 19.12 -12.69 -10.23
C SER A 37 18.52 -11.51 -9.44
N ILE A 38 18.05 -10.48 -10.13
CA ILE A 38 17.52 -9.25 -9.54
C ILE A 38 16.01 -9.41 -9.32
N GLY A 39 15.52 -9.23 -8.09
CA GLY A 39 14.07 -9.20 -7.84
C GLY A 39 13.38 -10.57 -7.73
N GLY A 40 14.14 -11.66 -7.70
CA GLY A 40 13.61 -13.03 -7.66
C GLY A 40 13.46 -13.68 -9.03
N THR A 41 13.53 -15.01 -9.06
CA THR A 41 13.49 -15.82 -10.29
C THR A 41 12.19 -15.59 -11.08
N PRO A 42 12.26 -15.37 -12.41
CA PRO A 42 11.06 -15.26 -13.24
C PRO A 42 10.21 -16.54 -13.20
N GLU A 43 8.94 -16.40 -12.82
CA GLU A 43 7.96 -17.50 -12.73
C GLU A 43 6.66 -17.17 -13.50
N GLY A 44 6.51 -15.93 -13.96
CA GLY A 44 5.31 -15.43 -14.59
C GLY A 44 5.16 -15.76 -16.07
N ASP A 45 4.14 -15.15 -16.66
CA ASP A 45 3.78 -15.27 -18.07
C ASP A 45 3.87 -13.92 -18.80
N ARG A 46 3.47 -13.91 -20.08
CA ARG A 46 3.46 -12.71 -20.91
C ARG A 46 2.56 -11.61 -20.33
N HIS A 47 1.45 -11.98 -19.71
CA HIS A 47 0.47 -11.03 -19.18
C HIS A 47 0.95 -10.40 -17.88
N THR A 48 1.51 -11.20 -16.97
CA THR A 48 2.08 -10.69 -15.71
C THR A 48 3.29 -9.79 -15.97
N GLU A 49 4.15 -10.14 -16.93
CA GLU A 49 5.28 -9.29 -17.30
C GLU A 49 4.81 -7.98 -17.96
N ALA A 50 3.76 -8.01 -18.77
CA ALA A 50 3.17 -6.79 -19.34
C ALA A 50 2.59 -5.88 -18.25
N GLY A 51 1.95 -6.45 -17.23
CA GLY A 51 1.48 -5.73 -16.05
C GLY A 51 2.62 -5.05 -15.30
N LEU A 52 3.68 -5.81 -14.96
CA LEU A 52 4.88 -5.29 -14.30
C LEU A 52 5.49 -4.10 -15.07
N ARG A 53 5.68 -4.26 -16.39
CA ARG A 53 6.22 -3.19 -17.23
C ARG A 53 5.34 -1.94 -17.21
N TYR A 54 4.01 -2.11 -17.30
CA TYR A 54 3.08 -0.99 -17.26
C TYR A 54 3.19 -0.19 -15.95
N GLU A 55 3.30 -0.89 -14.81
CA GLU A 55 3.48 -0.27 -13.50
C GLU A 55 4.82 0.44 -13.38
N ASP A 56 5.91 -0.18 -13.84
CA ASP A 56 7.24 0.44 -13.89
C ASP A 56 7.23 1.71 -14.74
N HIS A 57 6.62 1.68 -15.94
CA HIS A 57 6.47 2.85 -16.81
C HIS A 57 5.74 3.99 -16.08
N ALA A 58 4.64 3.68 -15.38
CA ALA A 58 3.90 4.68 -14.61
C ALA A 58 4.74 5.27 -13.46
N ARG A 59 5.46 4.42 -12.72
CA ARG A 59 6.36 4.85 -11.63
C ARG A 59 7.46 5.77 -12.16
N LEU A 60 8.14 5.37 -13.23
CA LEU A 60 9.25 6.11 -13.82
C LEU A 60 8.81 7.50 -14.29
N ARG A 61 7.63 7.64 -14.90
CA ARG A 61 7.07 8.95 -15.25
C ARG A 61 6.91 9.86 -14.02
N MET A 62 6.41 9.32 -12.92
CA MET A 62 6.25 10.08 -11.68
C MET A 62 7.61 10.46 -11.09
N LYS A 63 8.58 9.53 -11.08
CA LYS A 63 9.91 9.76 -10.53
C LYS A 63 10.71 10.78 -11.36
N ALA A 64 10.70 10.66 -12.69
CA ALA A 64 11.33 11.62 -13.60
C ALA A 64 10.82 13.06 -13.40
N ARG A 65 9.53 13.24 -13.11
CA ARG A 65 8.95 14.55 -12.77
C ARG A 65 9.42 15.07 -11.41
N ARG A 66 9.54 14.19 -10.40
CA ARG A 66 10.02 14.56 -9.06
C ARG A 66 11.49 14.95 -9.05
N GLU A 67 12.30 14.27 -9.86
CA GLU A 67 13.75 14.52 -9.98
C GLU A 67 14.09 15.67 -10.93
N ASN A 68 13.08 16.38 -11.46
CA ASN A 68 13.25 17.48 -12.41
C ASN A 68 14.05 17.09 -13.68
N LEU A 69 13.99 15.82 -14.11
CA LEU A 69 14.52 15.39 -15.41
C LEU A 69 13.74 16.02 -16.58
N TYR A 70 12.54 16.51 -16.29
CA TYR A 70 11.69 17.24 -17.21
C TYR A 70 11.26 18.57 -16.59
N PRO A 71 11.02 19.61 -17.42
CA PRO A 71 10.41 20.84 -16.95
C PRO A 71 9.07 20.59 -16.25
N LYS A 72 8.73 21.41 -15.25
CA LYS A 72 7.46 21.29 -14.51
C LYS A 72 6.28 21.39 -15.48
N GLY A 73 5.39 20.40 -15.45
CA GLY A 73 4.22 20.32 -16.32
C GLY A 73 4.49 19.75 -17.72
N ALA A 74 5.75 19.46 -18.08
CA ALA A 74 6.07 18.80 -19.33
C ALA A 74 5.71 17.30 -19.29
N LYS A 75 5.36 16.76 -20.47
CA LYS A 75 5.14 15.34 -20.67
C LYS A 75 6.49 14.61 -20.66
N VAL A 76 6.54 13.43 -20.04
CA VAL A 76 7.74 12.58 -19.98
C VAL A 76 7.83 11.80 -21.30
N GLY A 77 8.31 12.47 -22.34
CA GLY A 77 8.32 11.93 -23.70
C GLY A 77 9.21 10.70 -23.89
N MET A 78 10.39 10.66 -23.24
CA MET A 78 11.34 9.56 -23.42
C MET A 78 10.89 8.24 -22.78
N GLU A 79 10.00 8.27 -21.79
CA GLU A 79 9.41 7.04 -21.23
C GLU A 79 8.19 6.57 -22.06
N ASP A 80 7.52 7.49 -22.75
CA ASP A 80 6.41 7.16 -23.64
C ASP A 80 6.90 6.62 -24.99
N ASP A 81 8.04 7.13 -25.48
CA ASP A 81 8.72 6.64 -26.66
C ASP A 81 10.23 6.48 -26.39
N LEU A 82 10.62 5.26 -26.07
CA LEU A 82 12.01 4.89 -25.79
C LEU A 82 12.95 5.11 -26.98
N SER A 83 12.44 5.24 -28.21
CA SER A 83 13.29 5.56 -29.37
C SER A 83 13.83 6.99 -29.33
N THR A 84 13.17 7.88 -28.57
CA THR A 84 13.58 9.27 -28.35
C THR A 84 14.42 9.47 -27.09
N ALA A 85 14.65 8.39 -26.33
CA ALA A 85 15.38 8.45 -25.07
C ALA A 85 16.88 8.65 -25.27
N THR A 86 17.47 9.50 -24.42
CA THR A 86 18.93 9.65 -24.40
C THR A 86 19.59 8.44 -23.71
N PRO A 87 20.86 8.13 -24.02
CA PRO A 87 21.58 7.05 -23.34
C PRO A 87 21.59 7.19 -21.81
N GLU A 88 21.71 8.42 -21.30
CA GLU A 88 21.70 8.72 -19.87
C GLU A 88 20.34 8.39 -19.24
N PHE A 89 19.24 8.71 -19.94
CA PHE A 89 17.89 8.36 -19.49
C PHE A 89 17.68 6.85 -19.47
N LEU A 90 18.18 6.12 -20.48
CA LEU A 90 18.09 4.66 -20.54
C LEU A 90 18.88 4.00 -19.39
N GLN A 91 20.05 4.55 -19.04
CA GLN A 91 20.84 4.08 -17.91
C GLN A 91 20.15 4.35 -16.56
N TRP A 92 19.64 5.57 -16.37
CA TRP A 92 18.85 5.93 -15.18
C TRP A 92 17.63 5.02 -15.05
N ARG A 93 16.85 4.84 -16.12
CA ARG A 93 15.70 3.95 -16.18
C ARG A 93 16.05 2.52 -15.77
N LYS A 94 17.16 1.99 -16.29
CA LYS A 94 17.63 0.65 -15.96
C LYS A 94 17.93 0.52 -14.46
N GLN A 95 18.69 1.46 -13.91
CA GLN A 95 19.04 1.46 -12.48
C GLN A 95 17.79 1.53 -11.61
N GLU A 96 16.84 2.39 -11.96
CA GLU A 96 15.59 2.60 -11.23
C GLU A 96 14.68 1.37 -11.21
N ILE A 97 14.59 0.64 -12.32
CA ILE A 97 13.85 -0.62 -12.37
C ILE A 97 14.54 -1.66 -11.50
N GLN A 98 15.86 -1.83 -11.65
CA GLN A 98 16.61 -2.86 -10.91
C GLN A 98 16.60 -2.59 -9.40
N GLN A 99 16.79 -1.34 -8.97
CA GLN A 99 16.72 -0.95 -7.57
C GLN A 99 15.35 -1.21 -6.97
N GLN A 100 14.27 -0.89 -7.70
CA GLN A 100 12.92 -1.19 -7.21
C GLN A 100 12.73 -2.69 -7.03
N LEU A 101 13.09 -3.50 -8.03
CA LEU A 101 12.94 -4.95 -7.98
C LEU A 101 13.64 -5.54 -6.75
N ILE A 102 14.85 -5.06 -6.43
CA ILE A 102 15.61 -5.45 -5.24
C ILE A 102 14.92 -4.96 -3.95
N ALA A 103 14.54 -3.69 -3.90
CA ALA A 103 13.92 -3.09 -2.72
C ALA A 103 12.62 -3.80 -2.35
N THR A 104 11.88 -4.30 -3.34
CA THR A 104 10.62 -5.03 -3.13
C THR A 104 10.78 -6.52 -2.80
N CYS A 105 12.01 -7.06 -2.81
CA CYS A 105 12.24 -8.46 -2.43
C CYS A 105 11.87 -8.74 -0.97
N ASP A 106 12.24 -7.82 -0.08
CA ASP A 106 12.07 -7.96 1.36
C ASP A 106 10.93 -7.12 1.92
N THR A 107 10.23 -6.37 1.06
CA THR A 107 8.98 -5.75 1.48
C THR A 107 7.99 -6.87 1.72
N HIS A 108 7.65 -7.09 2.99
CA HIS A 108 6.37 -7.66 3.33
C HIS A 108 5.36 -6.74 2.67
N ALA A 109 4.79 -7.17 1.54
CA ALA A 109 3.55 -6.63 1.04
C ALA A 109 2.56 -6.84 2.17
N THR A 110 2.50 -5.86 3.07
CA THR A 110 1.37 -5.70 3.95
C THR A 110 0.25 -5.46 2.96
N ASP A 111 -0.59 -6.48 2.77
CA ASP A 111 -1.84 -6.49 2.01
C ASP A 111 -2.82 -5.44 2.57
N HIS A 112 -2.40 -4.18 2.59
CA HIS A 112 -3.06 -3.04 3.22
C HIS A 112 -3.39 -2.01 2.16
N SER A 113 -3.97 -2.44 1.04
CA SER A 113 -4.94 -1.68 0.25
C SER A 113 -5.62 -2.66 -0.70
N THR A 114 -6.86 -3.02 -0.41
CA THR A 114 -7.68 -3.93 -1.20
C THR A 114 -7.85 -3.41 -2.64
N ILE A 115 -7.04 -3.91 -3.58
CA ILE A 115 -7.39 -3.95 -4.99
C ILE A 115 -7.71 -5.42 -5.32
N LEU A 116 -8.99 -5.75 -5.16
CA LEU A 116 -9.54 -7.09 -5.39
C LEU A 116 -9.70 -7.35 -6.89
N THR A 117 -8.59 -7.62 -7.59
CA THR A 117 -8.62 -8.01 -9.02
C THR A 117 -8.73 -9.51 -9.22
N ASN A 118 -8.48 -10.32 -8.18
CA ASN A 118 -8.62 -11.77 -8.22
C ASN A 118 -9.80 -12.24 -7.34
N PRO A 119 -10.87 -12.83 -7.92
CA PRO A 119 -12.06 -13.27 -7.18
C PRO A 119 -11.78 -14.28 -6.07
N MET A 120 -10.80 -15.16 -6.27
CA MET A 120 -10.44 -16.20 -5.30
C MET A 120 -9.59 -15.62 -4.16
N HIS A 121 -8.79 -14.59 -4.41
CA HIS A 121 -8.11 -13.84 -3.35
C HIS A 121 -9.10 -12.94 -2.60
N ALA A 122 -10.11 -12.39 -3.25
CA ALA A 122 -11.16 -11.59 -2.62
C ALA A 122 -11.98 -12.37 -1.58
N GLU A 123 -12.35 -13.62 -1.89
CA GLU A 123 -13.02 -14.52 -0.95
C GLU A 123 -12.15 -14.82 0.29
N ARG A 124 -10.85 -14.92 0.08
CA ARG A 124 -9.85 -15.33 1.07
C ARG A 124 -9.39 -14.18 1.97
N VAL A 125 -9.18 -12.98 1.40
CA VAL A 125 -8.78 -11.76 2.11
C VAL A 125 -9.88 -11.27 3.06
N LEU A 126 -11.16 -11.52 2.76
CA LEU A 126 -12.27 -11.24 3.69
C LEU A 126 -12.14 -11.98 5.04
N ALA A 127 -11.36 -13.06 5.10
CA ALA A 127 -11.09 -13.82 6.32
C ALA A 127 -9.83 -13.36 7.08
N TYR A 128 -8.99 -12.52 6.46
CA TYR A 128 -7.67 -12.12 6.95
C TYR A 128 -7.54 -10.59 6.99
N ASP A 129 -8.31 -9.94 7.87
CA ASP A 129 -7.89 -8.66 8.41
C ASP A 129 -7.85 -8.80 9.94
N VAL A 130 -6.61 -8.88 10.44
CA VAL A 130 -6.17 -9.12 11.81
C VAL A 130 -6.40 -10.54 12.36
N ALA A 131 -5.31 -11.29 12.51
CA ALA A 131 -5.24 -12.49 13.34
C ALA A 131 -5.43 -12.15 14.84
N VAL A 132 -6.66 -11.80 15.24
CA VAL A 132 -7.11 -11.79 16.65
C VAL A 132 -7.93 -13.06 16.90
N GLY A 133 -7.35 -14.23 16.62
CA GLY A 133 -8.04 -15.52 16.80
C GLY A 133 -9.41 -15.60 16.10
N VAL A 134 -10.21 -16.62 16.45
CA VAL A 134 -11.62 -16.64 16.08
C VAL A 134 -12.34 -15.65 16.99
N SER A 135 -12.54 -14.43 16.50
CA SER A 135 -13.28 -13.41 17.23
C SER A 135 -14.76 -13.82 17.28
N HIS A 136 -15.19 -14.38 18.40
CA HIS A 136 -16.58 -14.75 18.65
C HIS A 136 -17.39 -13.49 18.96
N ILE A 137 -17.63 -12.67 17.94
CA ILE A 137 -18.51 -11.53 18.06
C ILE A 137 -19.93 -12.03 17.86
N SER A 138 -20.75 -11.98 18.92
CA SER A 138 -22.18 -12.32 18.80
C SER A 138 -22.85 -11.46 17.72
N GLU A 139 -23.91 -11.98 17.08
CA GLU A 139 -24.69 -11.24 16.08
C GLU A 139 -25.14 -9.86 16.61
N LYS A 140 -25.52 -9.79 17.89
CA LYS A 140 -25.88 -8.54 18.58
C LYS A 140 -24.71 -7.55 18.63
N ALA A 141 -23.51 -8.04 18.97
CA ALA A 141 -22.31 -7.19 19.01
C ALA A 141 -21.88 -6.74 17.61
N MET A 142 -21.97 -7.61 16.59
CA MET A 142 -21.72 -7.23 15.18
C MET A 142 -22.71 -6.18 14.69
N ARG A 143 -24.00 -6.33 15.03
CA ARG A 143 -25.02 -5.33 14.71
C ARG A 143 -24.72 -3.99 15.36
N ASN A 144 -24.35 -3.98 16.64
CA ASN A 144 -23.96 -2.76 17.33
C ASN A 144 -22.74 -2.10 16.69
N LEU A 145 -21.72 -2.88 16.33
CA LEU A 145 -20.52 -2.38 15.66
C LEU A 145 -20.85 -1.72 14.32
N ARG A 146 -21.71 -2.34 13.50
CA ARG A 146 -22.19 -1.74 12.23
C ARG A 146 -22.92 -0.41 12.44
N VAL A 147 -23.74 -0.31 13.49
CA VAL A 147 -24.45 0.94 13.81
C VAL A 147 -23.48 2.03 14.29
N ILE A 148 -22.42 1.68 15.04
CA ILE A 148 -21.39 2.63 15.48
C ILE A 148 -20.51 3.09 14.32
N ALA A 149 -20.18 2.19 13.40
CA ALA A 149 -19.36 2.48 12.22
C ALA A 149 -20.09 3.37 11.20
N ASP A 150 -21.41 3.26 11.08
CA ASP A 150 -22.20 4.13 10.21
C ASP A 150 -22.58 5.42 10.94
N TRP A 151 -21.83 6.49 10.65
CA TRP A 151 -22.07 7.82 11.21
C TRP A 151 -23.50 8.33 10.99
N ARG A 152 -24.22 7.84 9.97
CA ARG A 152 -25.61 8.23 9.70
C ARG A 152 -26.59 7.65 10.72
N LEU A 153 -26.22 6.55 11.38
CA LEU A 153 -27.03 5.85 12.37
C LEU A 153 -26.75 6.29 13.82
N LEU A 154 -25.86 7.28 14.03
CA LEU A 154 -25.51 7.79 15.35
C LEU A 154 -26.70 8.35 16.14
N LYS A 155 -27.71 8.91 15.45
CA LYS A 155 -28.96 9.37 16.10
C LYS A 155 -29.71 8.23 16.79
N GLU A 156 -29.64 7.02 16.25
CA GLU A 156 -30.25 5.84 16.86
C GLU A 156 -29.44 5.35 18.07
N LEU A 157 -28.12 5.58 18.10
CA LEU A 157 -27.28 5.29 19.27
C LEU A 157 -27.58 6.22 20.43
N GLU A 158 -27.84 7.50 20.16
CA GLU A 158 -28.26 8.48 21.15
C GLU A 158 -29.61 8.11 21.77
N LYS A 159 -30.61 7.78 20.94
CA LYS A 159 -31.95 7.35 21.38
C LYS A 159 -31.92 6.10 22.27
N ASN A 160 -31.03 5.15 21.95
CA ASN A 160 -30.92 3.88 22.67
C ASN A 160 -30.02 3.95 23.91
N GLY A 161 -29.53 5.15 24.29
CA GLY A 161 -28.66 5.32 25.46
C GLY A 161 -27.32 4.59 25.34
N ASN A 162 -26.84 4.35 24.12
CA ASN A 162 -25.60 3.61 23.91
C ASN A 162 -24.39 4.39 24.49
N PRO A 163 -23.45 3.74 25.19
CA PRO A 163 -22.28 4.41 25.75
C PRO A 163 -21.42 5.12 24.70
N ASN A 164 -21.43 4.66 23.45
CA ASN A 164 -20.68 5.28 22.35
C ASN A 164 -21.32 6.56 21.79
N ARG A 165 -22.47 7.00 22.32
CA ARG A 165 -23.07 8.30 21.97
C ARG A 165 -22.12 9.48 22.18
N ILE A 166 -21.10 9.32 23.03
CA ILE A 166 -20.04 10.30 23.27
C ILE A 166 -19.32 10.73 21.99
N PHE A 167 -19.26 9.88 20.96
CA PHE A 167 -18.59 10.17 19.70
C PHE A 167 -19.48 10.92 18.69
N HIS A 168 -20.76 11.16 19.00
CA HIS A 168 -21.66 11.88 18.09
C HIS A 168 -21.16 13.30 17.79
N GLU A 169 -20.59 13.98 18.78
CA GLU A 169 -19.99 15.31 18.60
C GLU A 169 -18.84 15.29 17.59
N TYR A 170 -18.02 14.24 17.64
CA TYR A 170 -16.87 14.09 16.75
C TYR A 170 -17.31 13.95 15.30
N PHE A 171 -18.26 13.07 15.02
CA PHE A 171 -18.73 12.89 13.64
C PHE A 171 -19.49 14.10 13.10
N LYS A 172 -20.15 14.88 13.97
CA LYS A 172 -20.95 16.03 13.55
C LYS A 172 -20.12 17.31 13.38
N LEU A 173 -19.18 17.56 14.29
CA LEU A 173 -18.48 18.84 14.44
C LEU A 173 -16.95 18.72 14.31
N GLY A 174 -16.41 17.50 14.29
CA GLY A 174 -14.96 17.27 14.38
C GLY A 174 -14.40 17.53 15.79
N LEU A 175 -15.26 17.66 16.80
CA LEU A 175 -14.89 17.96 18.19
C LEU A 175 -15.21 16.79 19.10
N PHE A 176 -14.44 16.60 20.16
CA PHE A 176 -14.74 15.63 21.20
C PHE A 176 -14.69 16.31 22.56
N LYS A 177 -15.79 16.22 23.33
CA LYS A 177 -15.98 16.97 24.58
C LYS A 177 -15.78 18.49 24.40
N LYS A 178 -16.30 19.05 23.30
CA LYS A 178 -16.16 20.46 22.89
C LYS A 178 -14.73 20.93 22.63
N MET A 179 -13.80 20.00 22.41
CA MET A 179 -12.40 20.30 22.11
C MET A 179 -12.01 19.74 20.74
N PRO A 180 -11.09 20.39 20.01
CA PRO A 180 -10.44 19.77 18.85
C PRO A 180 -9.80 18.43 19.23
N LEU A 181 -9.87 17.44 18.32
CA LEU A 181 -9.33 16.10 18.59
C LEU A 181 -7.87 16.12 19.04
N LEU A 182 -7.03 16.94 18.39
CA LEU A 182 -5.60 17.04 18.71
C LEU A 182 -5.36 17.51 20.15
N GLU A 183 -6.16 18.46 20.62
CA GLU A 183 -6.11 18.93 22.00
C GLU A 183 -6.65 17.87 22.97
N TRP A 184 -7.70 17.15 22.58
CA TRP A 184 -8.24 16.07 23.40
C TRP A 184 -7.26 14.92 23.60
N VAL A 185 -6.55 14.46 22.56
CA VAL A 185 -5.55 13.39 22.71
C VAL A 185 -4.33 13.82 23.51
N GLN A 186 -4.01 15.12 23.52
CA GLN A 186 -2.92 15.68 24.33
C GLN A 186 -3.36 16.01 25.78
N SER A 187 -4.65 15.99 26.08
CA SER A 187 -5.15 16.32 27.42
C SER A 187 -4.80 15.24 28.45
N HIS A 188 -4.45 15.68 29.66
CA HIS A 188 -4.05 14.78 30.74
C HIS A 188 -5.19 13.82 31.13
N GLY A 189 -4.91 12.52 31.16
CA GLY A 189 -5.90 11.48 31.48
C GLY A 189 -6.91 11.21 30.36
N SER A 190 -6.66 11.72 29.15
CA SER A 190 -7.47 11.39 27.98
C SER A 190 -7.40 9.91 27.65
N THR A 191 -8.55 9.27 27.42
CA THR A 191 -8.60 7.89 26.93
C THR A 191 -8.12 7.75 25.48
N GLY A 192 -7.94 8.87 24.77
CA GLY A 192 -7.33 8.92 23.44
C GLY A 192 -5.85 9.28 23.45
N ALA A 193 -5.25 9.51 24.62
CA ALA A 193 -3.82 9.78 24.71
C ALA A 193 -3.02 8.57 24.25
N MET A 194 -1.92 8.82 23.55
CA MET A 194 -0.98 7.77 23.18
C MET A 194 -0.42 7.14 24.47
N PRO A 195 -0.48 5.80 24.62
CA PRO A 195 0.17 5.11 25.73
C PRO A 195 1.65 5.45 25.81
N VAL A 196 2.19 5.55 27.02
CA VAL A 196 3.59 5.97 27.27
C VAL A 196 4.62 5.00 26.72
N GLU A 197 4.20 3.76 26.47
CA GLU A 197 5.00 2.68 25.90
C GLU A 197 5.15 2.80 24.38
N ILE A 198 4.32 3.61 23.71
CA ILE A 198 4.38 3.81 22.26
C ILE A 198 5.27 5.01 21.95
N VAL A 199 6.37 4.75 21.22
CA VAL A 199 7.25 5.79 20.67
C VAL A 199 6.70 6.22 19.31
N ASP A 200 6.34 7.50 19.16
CA ASP A 200 5.87 8.05 17.88
C ASP A 200 7.05 8.40 16.95
N GLU A 201 7.51 7.42 16.17
CA GLU A 201 8.61 7.57 15.22
C GLU A 201 8.19 8.25 13.88
N ARG A 202 6.93 8.69 13.74
CA ARG A 202 6.41 9.23 12.46
C ARG A 202 6.93 10.63 12.12
N THR A 203 7.75 11.24 12.98
CA THR A 203 8.46 12.46 12.61
C THR A 203 9.69 12.08 11.78
N TYR A 204 9.55 12.17 10.45
CA TYR A 204 10.68 12.11 9.53
C TYR A 204 11.72 13.14 9.99
N GLN A 205 12.80 12.69 10.63
CA GLN A 205 13.89 13.60 10.99
C GLN A 205 14.49 14.10 9.68
N ARG A 206 14.30 15.39 9.39
CA ARG A 206 14.94 16.04 8.25
C ARG A 206 16.46 15.88 8.47
N PRO A 207 17.21 15.33 7.50
CA PRO A 207 18.67 15.22 7.63
C PRO A 207 19.24 16.59 7.98
N GLN A 208 20.10 16.65 8.99
CA GLN A 208 20.82 17.88 9.28
C GLN A 208 21.75 18.16 8.12
N ASP A 209 21.60 19.34 7.52
CA ASP A 209 22.52 19.84 6.50
C ASP A 209 23.92 19.92 7.12
N THR A 210 24.81 19.02 6.71
CA THR A 210 26.23 19.11 7.03
C THR A 210 26.83 20.26 6.22
N ASN A 211 27.16 21.36 6.89
CA ASN A 211 28.00 22.45 6.35
C ASN A 211 29.40 21.95 6.00
#